data_AF-A0A8T3WZX8-F1
#
_entry.id   AF-A0A8T3WZX8-F1
#
_cell.length_a   1.000
_cell.length_b   1.000
_cell.length_c   1.000
_cell.angle_alpha   90.00
_cell.angle_beta   90.00
_cell.angle_gamma   90.00
#
_symmetry.space_group_name_H-M   'P 1'
#
loop_
_entity.id
_entity.type
_entity.pdbx_description
1 polymer ?
#
loop_
_entity_poly.entity_id
_entity_poly.type
_entity_poly.pdbx_seq_one_letter_code
_entity_poly.pdbx_strand_id
1 'polypeptide(L)'
;MSQNRPDIIKRFIGVASNIITHKVLIKTELEKDLRNYYTKEMERDIDIALKYRNKINPVNRMLPQRDSKEIKENILLKVKAELQKRVDKGYKVNLSKIDEEIDDFLKEQNVG
;
A
#
# COMPACT_ATOMS: atom_id res chain seq x y z
N MET A 1 -19.80 -11.15 -13.82
CA MET A 1 -18.45 -11.60 -14.23
C MET A 1 -17.68 -11.99 -12.99
N SER A 2 -17.31 -13.27 -12.85
CA SER A 2 -16.43 -13.73 -11.77
C SER A 2 -15.09 -13.01 -11.89
N GLN A 3 -14.69 -12.25 -10.88
CA GLN A 3 -13.36 -11.63 -10.86
C GLN A 3 -12.31 -12.74 -10.82
N ASN A 4 -11.41 -12.80 -11.80
CA ASN A 4 -10.32 -13.77 -11.79
C ASN A 4 -9.24 -13.34 -10.78
N ARG A 5 -8.66 -14.30 -10.06
CA ARG A 5 -7.67 -14.08 -8.98
C ARG A 5 -6.57 -13.05 -9.33
N PRO A 6 -5.95 -13.06 -10.53
CA PRO A 6 -4.93 -12.06 -10.89
C PRO A 6 -5.44 -10.62 -10.86
N ASP A 7 -6.68 -10.36 -11.28
CA ASP A 7 -7.26 -9.02 -11.25
C ASP A 7 -7.50 -8.53 -9.82
N ILE A 8 -7.86 -9.45 -8.92
CA ILE A 8 -8.05 -9.15 -7.50
C ILE A 8 -6.71 -8.80 -6.85
N ILE A 9 -5.66 -9.56 -7.16
CA ILE A 9 -4.28 -9.26 -6.72
C ILE A 9 -3.85 -7.88 -7.23
N LYS A 10 -4.05 -7.60 -8.53
CA LYS A 10 -3.71 -6.29 -9.11
C LYS A 10 -4.44 -5.13 -8.43
N ARG A 11 -5.72 -5.30 -8.08
CA ARG A 11 -6.52 -4.31 -7.34
C ARG A 11 -6.00 -4.15 -5.91
N PHE A 12 -5.70 -5.25 -5.21
CA PHE A 12 -5.10 -5.20 -3.89
C PHE A 12 -3.77 -4.43 -3.90
N ILE A 13 -2.87 -4.75 -4.83
CA ILE A 13 -1.60 -4.04 -5.03
C ILE A 13 -1.83 -2.53 -5.22
N GLY A 14 -2.81 -2.15 -6.05
CA GLY A 14 -3.12 -0.73 -6.29
C GLY A 14 -3.52 0.00 -5.00
N VAL A 15 -4.46 -0.57 -4.25
CA VAL A 15 -4.97 0.04 -3.02
C VAL A 15 -3.89 0.04 -1.92
N ALA A 16 -3.16 -1.07 -1.75
CA ALA A 16 -2.05 -1.15 -0.81
C ALA A 16 -0.96 -0.11 -1.09
N SER A 17 -0.62 0.11 -2.37
CA SER A 17 0.36 1.14 -2.76
C SER A 17 -0.10 2.54 -2.37
N ASN A 18 -1.39 2.85 -2.51
CA ASN A 18 -1.95 4.15 -2.10
C ASN A 18 -1.87 4.33 -0.58
N ILE A 19 -2.30 3.33 0.19
CA ILE A 19 -2.24 3.36 1.67
C ILE A 19 -0.82 3.65 2.13
N ILE A 20 0.15 2.89 1.62
CA ILE A 20 1.56 3.03 2.03
C ILE A 20 2.12 4.39 1.63
N THR A 21 1.80 4.87 0.42
CA THR A 21 2.18 6.22 -0.03
C THR A 21 1.62 7.29 0.91
N HIS A 22 0.34 7.20 1.28
CA HIS A 22 -0.28 8.15 2.21
C HIS A 22 0.32 8.05 3.61
N LYS A 23 0.58 6.84 4.13
CA LYS A 23 1.23 6.60 5.42
C LYS A 23 2.61 7.27 5.48
N VAL A 24 3.41 7.12 4.42
CA VAL A 24 4.72 7.78 4.31
C VAL A 24 4.57 9.30 4.26
N LEU A 25 3.65 9.82 3.43
CA LEU A 25 3.43 11.27 3.32
C LEU A 25 2.96 11.90 4.64
N ILE A 26 2.05 11.24 5.36
CA ILE A 26 1.59 11.69 6.68
C ILE A 26 2.76 11.78 7.67
N LYS A 27 3.77 10.90 7.58
CA LYS A 27 4.94 10.95 8.45
C LYS A 27 5.92 12.08 8.11
N THR A 28 5.69 12.85 7.05
CA THR A 28 6.50 14.02 6.68
C THR A 28 5.96 15.33 7.30
N GLU A 29 6.71 16.42 7.11
CA GLU A 29 6.35 17.78 7.56
C GLU A 29 5.24 18.41 6.70
N LEU A 30 4.07 17.77 6.62
CA LEU A 30 2.90 18.32 5.92
C LEU A 30 2.12 19.32 6.78
N GLU A 31 1.56 20.33 6.12
CA GLU A 31 0.52 21.20 6.67
C GLU A 31 -0.70 20.39 7.14
N LYS A 32 -1.41 20.91 8.14
CA LYS A 32 -2.51 20.21 8.82
C LYS A 32 -3.61 19.74 7.86
N ASP A 33 -4.02 20.58 6.92
CA ASP A 33 -5.11 20.26 6.01
C ASP A 33 -4.72 19.15 5.03
N LEU A 34 -3.49 19.20 4.53
CA LEU A 34 -2.95 18.18 3.63
C LEU A 34 -2.73 16.84 4.35
N ARG A 35 -2.27 16.90 5.61
CA ARG A 35 -2.19 15.72 6.49
C ARG A 35 -3.57 15.10 6.70
N ASN A 36 -4.58 15.90 7.02
CA ASN A 36 -5.95 15.42 7.23
C ASN A 36 -6.54 14.80 5.97
N TYR A 37 -6.27 15.39 4.79
CA TYR A 37 -6.68 14.83 3.51
C TYR A 37 -6.10 13.44 3.30
N TYR A 38 -4.78 13.27 3.45
CA TYR A 38 -4.14 11.96 3.27
C TYR A 38 -4.57 10.93 4.31
N THR A 39 -4.80 11.34 5.56
CA THR A 39 -5.34 10.44 6.60
C THR A 39 -6.70 9.88 6.19
N LYS A 40 -7.62 10.73 5.74
CA LYS A 40 -8.97 10.30 5.31
C LYS A 40 -8.92 9.34 4.11
N GLU A 41 -8.09 9.65 3.12
CA GLU A 41 -7.92 8.78 1.94
C GLU A 41 -7.29 7.44 2.32
N MET A 42 -6.30 7.45 3.22
CA MET A 42 -5.67 6.23 3.76
C MET A 42 -6.68 5.34 4.48
N GLU A 43 -7.47 5.90 5.40
CA GLU A 43 -8.50 5.17 6.15
C GLU A 43 -9.52 4.50 5.23
N ARG A 44 -10.00 5.23 4.22
CA ARG A 44 -10.91 4.70 3.20
C ARG A 44 -10.30 3.54 2.42
N ASP A 45 -9.04 3.65 2.04
CA ASP A 45 -8.37 2.62 1.25
C ASP A 45 -8.11 1.35 2.07
N ILE A 46 -7.92 1.43 3.39
CA ILE A 46 -7.75 0.26 4.28
C ILE A 46 -8.95 -0.68 4.17
N ASP A 47 -10.17 -0.16 4.23
CA ASP A 47 -11.39 -0.96 4.09
C ASP A 47 -11.48 -1.66 2.72
N ILE A 48 -11.01 -0.99 1.67
CA ILE A 48 -11.00 -1.52 0.31
C ILE A 48 -9.93 -2.61 0.18
N ALA A 49 -8.74 -2.40 0.76
CA ALA A 49 -7.65 -3.36 0.76
C ALA A 49 -8.07 -4.66 1.45
N LEU A 50 -8.73 -4.57 2.62
CA LEU A 50 -9.25 -5.73 3.35
C LEU A 50 -10.25 -6.54 2.52
N LYS A 51 -11.14 -5.86 1.77
CA LYS A 51 -12.09 -6.53 0.86
C LYS A 51 -11.39 -7.30 -0.24
N TYR A 52 -10.35 -6.74 -0.86
CA TYR A 52 -9.59 -7.46 -1.88
C TYR A 52 -8.72 -8.56 -1.29
N ARG A 53 -8.05 -8.33 -0.16
CA ARG A 53 -7.24 -9.32 0.54
C ARG A 53 -8.03 -10.59 0.81
N ASN A 54 -9.21 -10.46 1.41
CA ASN A 54 -10.10 -11.59 1.71
C ASN A 54 -10.59 -12.34 0.48
N LYS A 55 -10.74 -11.67 -0.67
CA LYS A 55 -11.09 -12.30 -1.95
C LYS A 55 -9.94 -13.09 -2.57
N ILE A 56 -8.68 -12.70 -2.33
CA ILE A 56 -7.52 -13.46 -2.81
C ILE A 56 -7.36 -14.74 -1.98
N ASN A 57 -7.39 -14.59 -0.67
CA ASN A 57 -7.37 -15.67 0.32
C ASN A 57 -7.91 -15.06 1.63
N PRO A 58 -8.70 -15.75 2.45
CA PRO A 58 -9.09 -15.22 3.75
C PRO A 58 -7.90 -14.68 4.54
N VAL A 59 -8.04 -13.52 5.19
CA VAL A 59 -6.92 -12.85 5.89
C VAL A 59 -6.33 -13.71 7.01
N ASN A 60 -7.09 -14.66 7.55
CA ASN A 60 -6.61 -15.64 8.53
C ASN A 60 -5.75 -16.76 7.92
N ARG A 61 -5.47 -16.72 6.60
CA ARG A 61 -4.60 -17.65 5.89
C ARG A 61 -3.50 -16.89 5.16
N MET A 62 -2.26 -17.36 5.34
CA MET A 62 -1.12 -16.83 4.58
C MET A 62 -1.32 -17.04 3.08
N LEU A 63 -0.87 -16.07 2.29
CA LEU A 63 -0.79 -16.23 0.84
C LEU A 63 0.36 -17.19 0.47
N PRO A 64 0.24 -17.88 -0.68
CA PRO A 64 1.38 -18.60 -1.26
C PRO A 64 2.60 -17.67 -1.38
N GLN A 65 3.80 -18.18 -1.08
CA GLN A 65 5.03 -17.36 -1.09
C GLN A 65 5.25 -16.62 -2.42
N ARG A 66 4.90 -17.26 -3.55
CA ARG A 66 4.95 -16.64 -4.88
C ARG A 66 4.09 -15.38 -4.95
N ASP A 67 2.85 -15.46 -4.49
CA ASP A 67 1.90 -14.32 -4.51
C ASP A 67 2.40 -13.22 -3.57
N SER A 68 2.88 -13.56 -2.37
CA SER A 68 3.42 -12.58 -1.42
C SER A 68 4.63 -11.83 -1.99
N LYS A 69 5.55 -12.54 -2.64
CA LYS A 69 6.73 -11.93 -3.28
C LYS A 69 6.33 -10.99 -4.42
N GLU A 70 5.44 -11.45 -5.30
CA GLU A 70 4.94 -10.63 -6.42
C GLU A 70 4.22 -9.36 -5.91
N ILE A 71 3.38 -9.50 -4.87
CA ILE A 71 2.69 -8.37 -4.25
C ILE A 71 3.70 -7.36 -3.69
N LYS A 72 4.68 -7.82 -2.90
CA LYS A 72 5.69 -6.95 -2.28
C LYS A 72 6.50 -6.19 -3.34
N GLU A 73 7.00 -6.87 -4.37
CA GLU A 73 7.79 -6.26 -5.43
C GLU A 73 6.99 -5.20 -6.21
N ASN A 74 5.73 -5.50 -6.54
CA ASN A 74 4.89 -4.55 -7.27
C ASN A 74 4.47 -3.34 -6.43
N ILE A 75 4.20 -3.53 -5.13
CA ILE A 75 3.93 -2.42 -4.22
C ILE A 75 5.17 -1.53 -4.12
N LEU A 76 6.35 -2.12 -3.92
CA LEU A 76 7.60 -1.38 -3.80
C LEU A 76 7.86 -0.48 -5.00
N LEU A 77 7.73 -1.03 -6.22
CA LEU A 77 7.91 -0.27 -7.46
C LEU A 77 6.95 0.91 -7.55
N LYS A 78 5.67 0.69 -7.25
CA LYS A 78 4.64 1.74 -7.32
C LYS A 78 4.84 2.83 -6.29
N VAL A 79 5.10 2.44 -5.04
CA VAL A 79 5.31 3.38 -3.93
C VAL A 79 6.55 4.22 -4.17
N LYS A 80 7.68 3.60 -4.57
CA LYS A 80 8.91 4.35 -4.91
C LYS A 80 8.66 5.33 -6.06
N ALA A 81 7.99 4.89 -7.13
CA ALA A 81 7.70 5.76 -8.27
C ALA A 81 6.80 6.95 -7.90
N GLU A 82 5.77 6.74 -7.07
CA GLU A 82 4.88 7.83 -6.66
C GLU A 82 5.56 8.79 -5.67
N LEU A 83 6.27 8.27 -4.67
CA LEU A 83 6.99 9.10 -3.70
C LEU A 83 8.13 9.88 -4.35
N GLN A 84 8.82 9.31 -5.35
CA GLN A 84 9.82 10.05 -6.13
C GLN A 84 9.18 11.29 -6.78
N LYS A 85 8.00 11.15 -7.41
CA LYS A 85 7.27 12.32 -7.96
C LYS A 85 6.91 13.36 -6.90
N ARG A 86 6.75 12.96 -5.62
CA ARG A 86 6.50 13.91 -4.53
C ARG A 86 7.79 14.61 -4.11
N VAL A 87 8.91 13.89 -4.05
CA VAL A 87 10.24 14.49 -3.84
C VAL A 87 10.55 15.51 -4.93
N ASP A 88 10.28 15.17 -6.19
CA ASP A 88 10.47 16.06 -7.34
C ASP A 88 9.61 17.34 -7.25
N LYS A 89 8.49 17.28 -6.52
CA LYS A 89 7.60 18.41 -6.21
C LYS A 89 7.98 19.17 -4.93
N GLY A 90 9.10 18.81 -4.29
CA GLY A 90 9.62 19.47 -3.08
C GLY A 90 9.16 18.88 -1.75
N TYR A 91 8.53 17.70 -1.74
CA TYR A 91 8.15 17.04 -0.49
C TYR A 91 9.39 16.43 0.18
N LYS A 92 9.55 16.64 1.49
CA LYS A 92 10.64 16.04 2.29
C LYS A 92 10.30 14.59 2.68
N VAL A 93 10.37 13.68 1.72
CA VAL A 93 10.14 12.24 1.95
C VAL A 93 11.47 11.53 2.15
N ASN A 94 11.57 10.70 3.19
CA ASN A 94 12.69 9.77 3.35
C ASN A 94 12.38 8.42 2.67
N LEU A 95 12.98 8.19 1.50
CA LEU A 95 12.77 6.95 0.73
C LEU A 95 13.43 5.72 1.37
N SER A 96 14.37 5.89 2.31
CA SER A 96 15.11 4.76 2.91
C SER A 96 14.24 3.88 3.81
N LYS A 97 13.10 4.39 4.27
CA LYS A 97 12.17 3.69 5.17
C LYS A 97 10.99 3.02 4.45
N ILE A 98 10.93 3.13 3.12
CA ILE A 98 9.80 2.58 2.34
C ILE A 98 9.69 1.07 2.52
N ASP A 99 10.82 0.37 2.49
CA ASP A 99 10.86 -1.08 2.60
C ASP A 99 10.29 -1.55 3.97
N GLU A 100 10.61 -0.84 5.07
CA GLU A 100 10.04 -1.10 6.41
C GLU A 100 8.53 -0.86 6.47
N GLU A 101 8.04 0.25 5.89
CA GLU A 101 6.59 0.55 5.89
C GLU A 101 5.77 -0.46 5.08
N ILE A 102 6.35 -0.97 3.99
CA ILE A 102 5.74 -2.03 3.19
C ILE A 102 5.67 -3.31 4.01
N ASP A 103 6.76 -3.69 4.68
CA ASP A 103 6.81 -4.91 5.46
C ASP A 103 5.86 -4.89 6.64
N ASP A 104 5.77 -3.77 7.36
CA ASP A 104 4.80 -3.58 8.44
C ASP A 104 3.36 -3.73 7.93
N PHE A 105 3.03 -3.05 6.82
CA PHE A 105 1.68 -3.12 6.24
C PHE A 105 1.34 -4.54 5.76
N LEU A 106 2.26 -5.21 5.08
CA LEU A 106 2.02 -6.56 4.57
C LEU A 106 1.86 -7.58 5.70
N LYS A 107 2.62 -7.42 6.79
CA LYS A 107 2.46 -8.22 8.01
C LYS A 107 1.09 -8.03 8.65
N GLU A 108 0.60 -6.79 8.77
CA GLU A 108 -0.76 -6.50 9.25
C GLU A 108 -1.85 -7.17 8.38
N GLN A 109 -1.57 -7.37 7.08
CA GLN A 109 -2.48 -8.02 6.14
C GLN A 109 -2.24 -9.54 6.00
N ASN A 110 -1.38 -10.14 6.83
CA ASN A 110 -0.95 -11.55 6.72
C ASN A 110 -0.45 -11.90 5.30
N VAL A 111 0.33 -11.02 4.69
CA VAL A 111 0.96 -11.19 3.37
C VAL A 111 2.47 -11.32 3.54
N GLY A 112 2.94 -12.51 3.93
CA GLY A 112 4.37 -12.78 4.10
C GLY A 112 4.87 -12.35 5.47
#